data_AF-A0A845DT55-F1
#
_entry.id   AF-A0A845DT55-F1
#
_cell.length_a   1.000
_cell.length_b   1.000
_cell.length_c   1.000
_cell.angle_alpha   90.00
_cell.angle_beta   90.00
_cell.angle_gamma   90.00
#
_symmetry.space_group_name_H-M   'P 1'
#
loop_
_entity.id
_entity.type
_entity.pdbx_description
1 polymer ?
#
loop_
_entity_poly.entity_id
_entity_poly.type
_entity_poly.pdbx_seq_one_letter_code
_entity_poly.pdbx_strand_id
1 'polypeptide(L)' 'MAMPAVTWGERSESVSAPGVPLEEMVKLPGTAVIKDGYLRPSDAPGFGLEIDDAWLEQVTV' A
#
# COMPACT_ATOMS: atom_id res chain seq x y z
N MET A 1 5.29 -16.30 -5.80
CA MET A 1 4.13 -16.42 -4.89
C MET A 1 4.58 -17.12 -3.63
N ALA A 2 4.41 -16.50 -2.46
CA ALA A 2 4.87 -17.08 -1.18
C ALA A 2 3.98 -18.24 -0.69
N MET A 3 2.66 -18.18 -0.96
CA MET A 3 1.70 -19.21 -0.58
C MET A 3 0.78 -19.52 -1.77
N PRO A 4 0.85 -20.72 -2.37
CA PRO A 4 0.08 -21.04 -3.57
C PRO A 4 -1.43 -21.19 -3.33
N ALA A 5 -1.84 -21.40 -2.08
CA ALA A 5 -3.25 -21.53 -1.70
C ALA A 5 -3.94 -20.17 -1.42
N VAL A 6 -3.20 -19.06 -1.50
CA VAL A 6 -3.74 -17.70 -1.26
C VAL A 6 -3.89 -16.98 -2.60
N THR A 7 -5.10 -17.04 -3.15
CA THR A 7 -5.41 -16.50 -4.48
C THR A 7 -5.64 -14.98 -4.47
N TRP A 8 -6.18 -14.45 -3.37
CA TRP A 8 -6.61 -13.05 -3.27
C TRP A 8 -6.01 -12.37 -2.04
N GLY A 9 -5.66 -11.10 -2.19
CA GLY A 9 -5.41 -10.19 -1.08
C GLY A 9 -6.57 -9.19 -1.00
N GLU A 10 -6.98 -8.86 0.22
CA GLU A 10 -7.95 -7.79 0.45
C GLU A 10 -7.21 -6.46 0.61
N ARG A 11 -7.73 -5.43 -0.03
CA ARG A 11 -7.40 -4.05 0.28
C ARG A 11 -8.66 -3.32 0.71
N SER A 12 -8.69 -2.91 1.96
CA SER A 12 -9.74 -2.09 2.55
C SER A 12 -9.09 -0.86 3.18
N GLU A 13 -9.52 0.34 2.79
CA GLU A 13 -9.02 1.59 3.35
C GLU A 13 -10.14 2.62 3.48
N SER A 14 -11.15 2.26 4.29
CA SER A 14 -12.36 3.07 4.47
C SER A 14 -13.05 3.43 3.14
N VAL A 15 -14.18 4.13 3.20
CA VAL A 15 -15.01 4.38 2.01
C VAL A 15 -14.39 5.53 1.21
N SER A 16 -13.57 5.23 0.20
CA SER A 16 -13.25 6.25 -0.81
C SER A 16 -14.54 6.60 -1.57
N ALA A 17 -14.69 7.87 -1.93
CA ALA A 17 -15.82 8.27 -2.77
C ALA A 17 -15.68 7.61 -4.16
N PRO A 18 -16.79 7.26 -4.84
CA PRO A 18 -16.73 6.75 -6.20
C PRO A 18 -15.92 7.69 -7.11
N GLY A 19 -14.98 7.11 -7.86
CA GLY A 19 -14.11 7.86 -8.78
C GLY A 19 -12.79 8.35 -8.17
N VAL A 20 -12.57 8.18 -6.85
CA VAL A 20 -11.26 8.47 -6.23
C VAL A 20 -10.26 7.36 -6.58
N PRO A 21 -9.10 7.69 -7.20
CA PRO A 21 -8.06 6.72 -7.51
C PRO A 21 -7.45 6.07 -6.25
N LEU A 22 -7.03 4.81 -6.37
CA LEU A 22 -6.46 4.06 -5.22
C LEU A 22 -5.11 4.62 -4.76
N GLU A 23 -4.39 5.32 -5.64
CA GLU A 23 -3.11 5.97 -5.34
C GLU A 23 -3.28 7.06 -4.29
N GLU A 24 -4.40 7.78 -4.32
CA GLU A 24 -4.71 8.87 -3.38
C GLU A 24 -5.05 8.35 -1.99
N MET A 25 -5.33 7.05 -1.85
CA MET A 25 -5.65 6.43 -0.57
C MET A 25 -4.38 5.98 0.19
N VAL A 26 -3.22 5.90 -0.47
CA VAL A 26 -1.97 5.44 0.14
C VAL A 26 -1.49 6.41 1.24
N LYS A 27 -1.42 5.89 2.48
CA LYS A 27 -0.93 6.65 3.64
C LYS A 27 0.51 6.33 4.02
N LEU A 28 0.91 5.07 3.88
CA LEU A 28 2.26 4.63 4.24
C LEU A 28 3.17 4.73 3.01
N PRO A 29 4.27 5.48 3.08
CA PRO A 29 5.22 5.60 1.98
C PRO A 29 5.82 4.24 1.62
N GLY A 30 6.08 4.02 0.33
CA GLY A 30 6.51 2.72 -0.23
C GLY A 30 5.40 1.69 -0.45
N THR A 31 4.16 1.93 0.00
CA THR A 31 3.04 1.00 -0.23
C THR A 31 2.76 0.82 -1.72
N ALA A 32 2.83 -0.43 -2.20
CA ALA A 32 2.49 -0.76 -3.57
C ALA A 32 0.99 -0.50 -3.85
N VAL A 33 0.70 0.07 -5.02
CA VAL A 33 -0.67 0.40 -5.44
C VAL A 33 -1.25 -0.70 -6.33
N ILE A 34 -2.53 -1.00 -6.12
CA ILE A 34 -3.29 -1.93 -6.97
C ILE A 34 -3.62 -1.23 -8.28
N LYS A 35 -3.27 -1.88 -9.40
CA LYS A 35 -3.57 -1.41 -10.75
C LYS A 35 -4.31 -2.51 -11.50
N ASP A 36 -5.44 -2.17 -12.10
CA ASP A 36 -6.26 -3.10 -12.90
C ASP A 36 -6.63 -4.41 -12.15
N GLY A 37 -6.81 -4.32 -10.83
CA GLY A 37 -7.15 -5.47 -9.97
C GLY A 37 -5.96 -6.34 -9.56
N TYR A 38 -4.73 -5.98 -9.93
CA TYR A 38 -3.52 -6.70 -9.57
C TYR A 38 -2.59 -5.85 -8.70
N LEU A 39 -1.91 -6.53 -7.77
CA LEU A 39 -0.84 -5.93 -6.98
C LEU A 39 0.49 -6.56 -7.39
N ARG A 40 1.48 -5.72 -7.68
CA ARG A 40 2.87 -6.17 -7.84
C ARG A 40 3.63 -5.86 -6.54
N PRO A 41 4.16 -6.87 -5.82
CA PRO A 41 5.05 -6.63 -4.69
C PRO A 41 6.30 -5.83 -5.10
N SER A 42 6.79 -4.98 -4.21
CA SER A 42 8.06 -4.28 -4.37
C SER A 42 9.24 -5.22 -4.13
N ASP A 43 10.37 -4.94 -4.79
CA ASP A 43 11.66 -5.61 -4.54
C ASP A 43 12.47 -4.92 -3.43
N ALA A 44 11.92 -3.87 -2.80
CA ALA A 44 12.55 -3.17 -1.67
C ALA A 44 12.67 -4.07 -0.42
N PRO A 45 13.65 -3.82 0.47
CA PRO A 45 13.86 -4.64 1.66
C PRO A 45 12.67 -4.69 2.63
N GLY A 46 12.57 -5.79 3.39
CA GLY A 46 11.55 -5.94 4.42
C GLY A 46 10.13 -5.95 3.84
N PHE A 47 9.27 -5.06 4.33
CA PHE A 47 7.90 -4.88 3.82
C PHE A 47 7.78 -3.87 2.68
N GLY A 48 8.91 -3.31 2.21
CA GLY A 48 8.93 -2.29 1.16
C GLY A 48 8.33 -0.94 1.58
N LEU A 49 8.21 -0.68 2.88
CA LEU A 49 7.77 0.61 3.42
C LEU A 49 8.96 1.54 3.65
N GLU A 50 8.77 2.82 3.36
CA GLU A 50 9.80 3.86 3.44
C GLU A 50 9.55 4.77 4.65
N ILE A 51 9.74 4.22 5.85
CA ILE A 51 9.53 4.95 7.10
C ILE A 51 10.84 5.58 7.55
N ASP A 52 10.97 6.90 7.40
CA ASP A 52 12.13 7.68 7.85
C ASP A 52 11.76 8.74 8.90
N ASP A 53 12.78 9.36 9.50
CA ASP A 53 12.59 10.38 10.54
C ASP A 53 11.76 11.57 10.04
N ALA A 54 11.95 11.97 8.77
CA ALA A 54 11.22 13.08 8.16
C ALA A 54 9.72 12.79 8.02
N TRP A 55 9.34 11.56 7.65
CA TRP A 55 7.95 11.12 7.61
C TRP A 55 7.37 11.00 9.02
N LEU A 56 8.12 10.46 9.98
CA LEU A 56 7.68 10.34 11.37
C LEU A 56 7.37 11.72 11.98
N GLU A 57 8.27 12.68 11.81
CA GLU A 57 8.06 14.06 12.26
C GLU A 57 6.79 14.71 11.69
N GLN A 58 6.32 14.30 10.50
CA GLN A 58 5.09 14.81 9.89
C GLN A 58 3.81 14.20 10.48
N VAL A 59 3.85 12.97 11.00
CA VAL A 59 2.66 12.20 11.37
C VAL A 59 2.49 11.93 12.86
N THR A 60 3.51 12.18 13.69
CA THR A 60 3.50 11.88 15.13
C THR A 60 3.20 13.07 16.04
N VAL A 61 2.79 14.23 15.49
CA VAL A 61 2.55 15.47 16.26
C VAL A 61 1.07 15.82 16.31
#